data_AF-A0A4P0XN92-F1
#
_entry.id   AF-A0A4P0XN92-F1
#
_cell.length_a   1.000
_cell.length_b   1.000
_cell.length_c   1.000
_cell.angle_alpha   90.00
_cell.angle_beta   90.00
_cell.angle_gamma   90.00
#
_symmetry.space_group_name_H-M   'P 1'
#
loop_
_entity.id
_entity.type
_entity.pdbx_description
1 polymer ?
#
loop_
_entity_poly.entity_id
_entity_poly.type
_entity_poly.pdbx_seq_one_letter_code
_entity_poly.pdbx_strand_id
1 'polypeptide(L)' 'MPACCPDVQGEKIDEVFIGSCMTNIGHFRAAGKLLDSHKGQLPTRLWVAPPTRMDAAQLTEEGYYSVFW' A
#
# COMPACT_ATOMS: atom_id res chain seq x y z
N MET A 1 -10.65 -4.15 16.83
CA MET A 1 -9.59 -3.66 17.73
C MET A 1 -8.52 -2.99 16.85
N PRO A 2 -8.49 -1.65 16.71
CA PRO A 2 -7.46 -0.99 15.92
C PRO A 2 -6.15 -0.91 16.71
N ALA A 3 -5.03 -0.96 15.99
CA ALA A 3 -3.68 -1.11 16.53
C ALA A 3 -3.26 0.05 17.46
N CYS A 4 -3.21 -0.26 18.76
CA CYS A 4 -2.21 0.00 19.80
C CYS A 4 -1.29 1.25 19.86
N CYS A 5 -1.49 2.32 19.09
CA CYS A 5 -0.65 3.53 19.20
C CYS A 5 -1.46 4.81 19.50
N PRO A 6 -2.08 4.95 20.69
CA PRO A 6 -2.89 6.12 21.05
C PRO A 6 -2.11 7.45 21.08
N ASP A 7 -0.80 7.42 21.32
CA ASP A 7 0.02 8.63 21.47
C ASP A 7 0.24 9.39 20.16
N VAL A 8 0.17 8.69 19.03
CA VAL A 8 0.50 9.24 17.69
C VAL A 8 -0.69 9.24 16.73
N GLN A 9 -1.92 9.12 17.27
CA GLN A 9 -3.13 9.16 16.44
C GLN A 9 -3.38 10.59 15.94
N GLY A 10 -3.67 10.72 14.65
CA GLY A 10 -4.00 12.00 14.02
C GLY A 10 -2.79 12.79 13.50
N GLU A 11 -1.58 12.24 13.62
CA GLU A 11 -0.40 12.85 13.03
C GLU A 11 -0.53 12.92 11.50
N LYS A 12 -0.09 14.05 10.94
CA LYS A 12 -0.15 14.25 9.48
C LYS A 12 0.94 13.41 8.82
N ILE A 13 0.50 12.47 7.99
CA ILE A 13 1.39 11.68 7.13
C ILE A 13 1.37 12.32 5.75
N ASP A 14 2.54 12.69 5.23
CA ASP A 14 2.68 13.24 3.87
C ASP A 14 3.04 12.15 2.84
N GLU A 15 3.83 11.15 3.26
CA GLU A 15 4.31 10.07 2.39
C GLU A 15 4.21 8.70 3.08
N VAL A 16 3.80 7.68 2.33
CA VAL A 16 3.67 6.29 2.79
C VAL A 16 4.50 5.39 1.87
N PHE A 17 5.27 4.47 2.45
CA PHE A 17 6.08 3.52 1.69
C PHE A 17 5.70 2.07 2.02
N ILE A 18 5.45 1.26 0.99
CA ILE A 18 5.17 -0.18 1.08
C ILE A 18 6.19 -0.93 0.22
N GLY A 19 7.19 -1.55 0.85
CA GLY A 19 8.23 -2.27 0.10
C GLY A 19 9.51 -2.65 0.85
N SER A 20 9.43 -2.92 2.16
CA SER A 20 10.59 -3.37 2.93
C SER A 20 10.84 -4.88 2.78
N CYS A 21 11.98 -5.38 3.27
CA CYS A 21 12.29 -6.83 3.26
C CYS A 21 11.25 -7.69 4.02
N MET A 22 10.41 -7.07 4.86
CA MET A 22 9.33 -7.76 5.59
C MET A 22 7.99 -7.73 4.84
N THR A 23 7.91 -7.02 3.71
CA THR A 23 6.72 -7.01 2.87
C THR A 23 6.70 -8.22 1.95
N ASN A 24 5.50 -8.75 1.75
CA ASN A 24 5.24 -9.89 0.85
C ASN A 24 4.07 -9.51 -0.07
N ILE A 25 3.85 -10.30 -1.12
CA ILE A 25 2.78 -10.06 -2.10
C ILE A 25 1.39 -9.90 -1.47
N GLY A 26 1.11 -10.59 -0.35
CA GLY A 26 -0.15 -10.48 0.38
C GLY A 26 -0.41 -9.08 0.95
N HIS A 27 0.63 -8.38 1.42
CA HIS A 27 0.51 -7.00 1.90
C HIS A 27 0.10 -6.05 0.78
N PHE A 28 0.67 -6.21 -0.43
CA PHE A 28 0.32 -5.40 -1.59
C PHE A 28 -1.13 -5.63 -2.02
N ARG A 29 -1.60 -6.88 -2.01
CA ARG A 29 -3.01 -7.20 -2.30
C ARG A 29 -3.97 -6.61 -1.27
N ALA A 30 -3.63 -6.69 0.01
CA ALA A 30 -4.45 -6.09 1.08
C ALA A 30 -4.51 -4.57 0.95
N ALA A 31 -3.37 -3.92 0.71
CA ALA A 31 -3.30 -2.47 0.47
C ALA A 31 -4.13 -2.08 -0.76
N GLY A 32 -3.98 -2.79 -1.88
CA GLY A 32 -4.75 -2.51 -3.09
C GLY A 32 -6.26 -2.64 -2.93
N LYS A 33 -6.74 -3.62 -2.15
CA LYS A 33 -8.19 -3.72 -1.82
C LYS A 33 -8.69 -2.56 -0.97
N LEU A 34 -7.88 -2.08 -0.03
CA LEU A 34 -8.20 -0.91 0.78
C LEU A 34 -8.26 0.37 -0.08
N LEU A 35 -7.33 0.49 -1.03
CA LEU A 35 -7.28 1.60 -1.98
C LEU A 35 -8.45 1.57 -2.96
N ASP A 36 -8.81 0.41 -3.51
CA ASP A 36 -9.98 0.27 -4.39
C ASP A 36 -11.30 0.59 -3.66
N SER A 37 -11.37 0.28 -2.37
CA SER A 37 -12.50 0.66 -1.51
C SER A 37 -12.56 2.17 -1.25
N HIS A 38 -11.45 2.90 -1.39
CA HIS A 38 -11.37 4.34 -1.18
C HIS A 38 -11.25 5.06 -2.53
N LYS A 39 -12.41 5.24 -3.20
CA LYS A 39 -12.50 5.92 -4.50
C LYS A 39 -12.22 7.42 -4.36
N GLY A 40 -10.95 7.79 -4.36
CA GLY A 40 -10.47 9.17 -4.31
C GLY A 40 -8.95 9.23 -4.36
N GLN A 41 -8.40 10.40 -4.69
CA GLN A 41 -6.96 10.60 -4.56
C GLN A 41 -6.58 10.56 -3.09
N LEU A 42 -5.57 9.76 -2.78
CA LEU A 42 -4.98 9.77 -1.44
C LEU A 42 -4.42 11.18 -1.16
N PRO A 43 -4.66 11.74 0.04
CA PRO A 43 -4.04 13.01 0.44
C PRO A 43 -2.52 12.87 0.65
N THR A 44 -2.00 11.65 0.58
CA THR A 44 -0.61 11.28 0.86
C THR A 44 0.04 10.64 -0.37
N ARG A 45 1.33 10.89 -0.59
CA ARG A 45 2.08 10.23 -1.66
C ARG A 45 2.39 8.79 -1.27
N LEU A 46 1.88 7.83 -2.06
CA LEU A 46 2.12 6.41 -1.83
C LEU A 46 3.25 5.89 -2.73
N TRP A 47 4.27 5.30 -2.11
CA TRP A 47 5.39 4.66 -2.77
C TRP A 47 5.30 3.14 -2.62
N VAL A 48 5.37 2.43 -3.73
CA VAL A 48 5.23 0.98 -3.78
C VAL A 48 6.48 0.38 -4.40
N ALA A 49 7.21 -0.43 -3.62
CA ALA A 49 8.42 -1.11 -4.06
C ALA A 49 8.28 -2.61 -3.83
N PRO A 50 7.87 -3.39 -4.85
CA PRO A 50 7.77 -4.84 -4.70
C PRO A 50 9.14 -5.47 -4.41
N PRO A 51 9.21 -6.50 -3.52
CA PRO A 51 10.47 -7.08 -3.07
C PRO A 51 11.18 -7.89 -4.17
N THR A 52 10.45 -8.39 -5.17
CA THR A 52 11.01 -9.10 -6.32
C THR A 52 10.37 -8.67 -7.63
N ARG A 53 11.09 -8.89 -8.76
CA ARG A 53 10.55 -8.65 -10.10
C ARG A 53 9.36 -9.56 -10.42
N MET A 54 9.33 -10.77 -9.85
CA MET A 54 8.23 -11.71 -10.06
C MET A 54 6.95 -11.22 -9.39
N ASP A 55 7.06 -10.68 -8.16
CA ASP A 55 5.92 -10.08 -7.47
C ASP A 55 5.40 -8.85 -8.22
N ALA A 56 6.30 -8.02 -8.77
CA ALA A 56 5.92 -6.86 -9.59
C ALA A 56 5.10 -7.28 -10.81
N ALA A 57 5.52 -8.34 -11.52
CA ALA A 57 4.82 -8.86 -12.68
C ALA A 57 3.43 -9.42 -12.30
N GLN A 58 3.35 -10.19 -11.22
CA GLN A 58 2.06 -10.72 -10.73
C GLN A 58 1.09 -9.61 -10.32
N LEU A 59 1.55 -8.60 -9.58
CA LEU A 59 0.71 -7.47 -9.18
C LEU A 59 0.24 -6.63 -10.37
N THR A 60 1.04 -6.57 -11.44
CA THR A 60 0.66 -5.91 -12.70
C THR A 60 -0.42 -6.71 -13.43
N GLU A 61 -0.24 -8.03 -13.52
CA GLU A 61 -1.21 -8.94 -14.16
C GLU A 61 -2.54 -9.00 -13.41
N GLU A 62 -2.50 -8.92 -12.07
CA GLU A 62 -3.67 -8.82 -11.22
C GLU A 62 -4.34 -7.43 -11.23
N GLY A 63 -3.78 -6.45 -11.95
CA GLY A 63 -4.36 -5.12 -12.11
C GLY A 63 -4.16 -4.17 -10.92
N TYR A 64 -3.35 -4.53 -9.92
CA TYR A 64 -3.07 -3.65 -8.78
C TYR A 64 -2.27 -2.42 -9.19
N TYR A 65 -1.46 -2.49 -10.25
CA TYR A 65 -0.76 -1.32 -10.77
C TYR A 65 -1.70 -0.26 -11.35
N SER A 66 -2.90 -0.64 -11.85
CA SER A 66 -3.93 0.32 -12.27
C SER A 66 -4.57 1.08 -11.10
N VAL A 67 -4.31 0.66 -9.86
CA VAL A 67 -4.76 1.36 -8.64
C VAL A 67 -3.68 2.33 -8.13
N PHE A 68 -2.42 2.10 -8.49
CA PHE A 68 -1.29 2.93 -8.07
C PHE A 68 -0.97 4.09 -9.02
N TRP A 69 -1.51 4.08 -10.25
CA TRP A 69 -1.27 5.08 -11.30
C TRP A 69 -2.59 5.57 -11.91
#